data_AF-A0A348NKM6-F1
#
_entry.id   AF-A0A348NKM6-F1
#
_cell.length_a   1.000
_cell.length_b   1.000
_cell.length_c   1.000
_cell.angle_alpha   90.00
_cell.angle_beta   90.00
_cell.angle_gamma   90.00
#
_symmetry.space_group_name_H-M   'P 1'
#
loop_
_entity.id
_entity.type
_entity.pdbx_description
1 polymer ?
#
loop_
_entity_poly.entity_id
_entity_poly.type
_entity_poly.pdbx_seq_one_letter_code
_entity_poly.pdbx_strand_id
1 'polypeptide(L)'
;MRIFLFDINTIIDNWMTYAGIAGVIILILVILVAVFNKTQYASRYKAFYKRLDKQITKHYNSNLLIENVIKNYVKDDTNTFKSLKSKGKHQVKKYFDFYVKNLPELVLLKSFISPDRNKNQIAIILLDEYDKVLYKWDKKRKVEGLIKAANKYQMLNPLIAFLFELPMNINEAAPFRFRNHDNDYTLTYEIVKDTKHVKRKIKEKKLSKHELKAQQKVEMVKAKKLQKTQKMQKAGR
;
A
#
# COMPACT_ATOMS: atom_id res chain seq x y z
N MET A 1 -14.98 -11.74 65.40
CA MET A 1 -15.11 -11.64 63.94
C MET A 1 -15.99 -10.41 63.65
N ARG A 2 -15.39 -9.22 63.50
CA ARG A 2 -16.15 -7.98 63.22
C ARG A 2 -16.35 -7.89 61.70
N ILE A 3 -17.57 -8.16 61.26
CA ILE A 3 -18.00 -7.90 59.88
C ILE A 3 -18.16 -6.37 59.79
N PHE A 4 -17.34 -5.73 58.97
CA PHE A 4 -17.48 -4.31 58.62
C PHE A 4 -18.84 -4.13 57.95
N LEU A 5 -19.85 -3.71 58.71
CA LEU A 5 -21.10 -3.20 58.17
C LEU A 5 -20.79 -1.83 57.58
N PHE A 6 -20.65 -1.79 56.25
CA PHE A 6 -20.59 -0.54 55.50
C PHE A 6 -21.88 0.25 55.80
N ASP A 7 -21.72 1.43 56.36
CA ASP A 7 -22.83 2.31 56.71
C ASP A 7 -23.49 2.83 55.42
N ILE A 8 -24.68 2.31 55.13
CA ILE A 8 -25.41 2.52 53.87
C ILE A 8 -25.72 4.02 53.67
N ASN A 9 -25.92 4.77 54.77
CA ASN A 9 -26.22 6.20 54.73
C ASN A 9 -25.04 7.01 54.18
N THR A 10 -23.80 6.64 54.53
CA THR A 10 -22.58 7.31 54.05
C THR A 10 -22.34 7.12 52.55
N ILE A 11 -22.83 6.00 51.99
CA ILE A 11 -22.79 5.71 50.56
C ILE A 11 -23.84 6.55 49.82
N ILE A 12 -25.03 6.69 50.40
CA ILE A 12 -26.11 7.51 49.84
C ILE A 12 -25.73 8.99 49.87
N ASP A 13 -25.05 9.49 50.89
CA ASP A 13 -24.68 10.91 50.97
C ASP A 13 -23.54 11.29 50.00
N ASN A 14 -22.65 10.36 49.68
CA ASN A 14 -21.47 10.58 48.83
C ASN A 14 -21.60 9.96 47.42
N TRP A 15 -22.81 9.55 47.02
CA TRP A 15 -23.04 8.85 45.76
C TRP A 15 -22.54 9.60 44.52
N MET A 16 -22.64 10.94 44.51
CA MET A 16 -22.13 11.78 43.42
C MET A 16 -20.60 11.71 43.30
N THR A 17 -19.88 11.66 44.43
CA THR A 17 -18.42 11.52 44.46
C THR A 17 -18.00 10.15 43.93
N TYR A 18 -18.67 9.08 44.36
CA TYR A 18 -18.42 7.73 43.86
C TYR A 18 -18.76 7.58 42.36
N ALA A 19 -19.85 8.18 41.89
CA ALA A 19 -20.21 8.22 40.48
C ALA A 19 -19.17 8.99 39.65
N GLY A 20 -18.65 10.12 40.17
CA GLY A 20 -17.56 10.87 39.54
C GLY A 20 -16.28 10.05 39.41
N ILE A 21 -15.86 9.38 40.50
CA ILE A 21 -14.68 8.50 40.50
C ILE A 21 -14.87 7.33 39.52
N ALA A 22 -16.03 6.67 39.52
CA ALA A 22 -16.33 5.58 38.60
C ALA A 22 -16.30 6.05 37.13
N GLY A 23 -16.85 7.23 36.83
CA GLY A 23 -16.79 7.82 35.49
C GLY A 23 -15.36 8.09 35.01
N VAL A 24 -14.50 8.60 35.89
CA VAL A 24 -13.07 8.82 35.58
C VAL A 24 -12.34 7.48 35.35
N ILE A 25 -12.60 6.46 36.16
CA ILE A 25 -12.01 5.12 35.97
C ILE A 25 -12.42 4.52 34.61
N ILE A 26 -13.70 4.60 34.25
CA ILE A 26 -14.19 4.12 32.96
C ILE A 26 -13.51 4.88 31.80
N LEU A 27 -13.38 6.20 31.91
CA LEU A 27 -12.70 7.01 30.90
C LEU A 27 -11.23 6.56 30.71
N ILE A 28 -10.50 6.34 31.81
CA ILE A 28 -9.11 5.85 31.78
C ILE A 28 -9.04 4.48 31.10
N LEU A 29 -9.95 3.55 31.44
CA LEU A 29 -10.00 2.22 30.83
C LEU A 29 -10.27 2.28 29.32
N VAL A 30 -11.19 3.14 28.88
CA VAL A 30 -11.48 3.35 27.45
C VAL A 30 -10.26 3.89 26.71
N ILE A 31 -9.55 4.86 27.30
CA ILE A 31 -8.31 5.41 26.73
C ILE A 31 -7.23 4.33 26.63
N LEU A 32 -7.02 3.54 27.69
CA LEU A 32 -6.04 2.44 27.70
C LEU A 32 -6.34 1.42 26.59
N VAL A 33 -7.59 0.95 26.49
CA VAL A 33 -8.01 0.00 25.46
C VAL A 33 -7.80 0.58 24.05
N ALA A 34 -8.11 1.86 23.84
CA ALA A 34 -7.90 2.53 22.56
C ALA A 34 -6.40 2.59 22.17
N VAL A 35 -5.52 2.88 23.13
CA VAL A 35 -4.06 2.93 22.92
C VAL A 35 -3.50 1.54 22.65
N PHE A 36 -3.85 0.53 23.45
CA PHE A 36 -3.38 -0.86 23.27
C PHE A 36 -3.79 -1.45 21.92
N ASN A 37 -5.02 -1.20 21.48
CA ASN A 37 -5.47 -1.66 20.17
C ASN A 37 -4.66 -1.01 19.04
N LYS A 38 -4.39 0.30 19.12
CA LYS A 38 -3.62 1.02 18.11
C LYS A 38 -2.18 0.49 17.99
N THR A 39 -1.52 0.18 19.10
CA THR A 39 -0.15 -0.36 19.09
C THR A 39 -0.11 -1.77 18.50
N GLN A 40 -1.11 -2.61 18.80
CA GLN A 40 -1.21 -3.96 18.22
C GLN A 40 -1.37 -3.91 16.70
N TYR A 41 -2.26 -3.06 16.18
CA TYR A 41 -2.43 -2.89 14.73
C TYR A 41 -1.17 -2.35 14.05
N ALA A 42 -0.48 -1.40 14.68
CA ALA A 42 0.79 -0.87 14.18
C ALA A 42 1.89 -1.93 14.10
N SER A 43 1.98 -2.80 15.11
CA SER A 43 2.91 -3.93 15.11
C SER A 43 2.59 -4.92 13.99
N ARG A 44 1.31 -5.31 13.83
CA ARG A 44 0.86 -6.22 12.75
C ARG A 44 1.18 -5.65 11.38
N TYR A 45 0.90 -4.36 11.16
CA TYR A 45 1.21 -3.66 9.92
C TYR A 45 2.72 -3.67 9.64
N LYS A 46 3.55 -3.25 10.61
CA LYS A 46 5.01 -3.20 10.46
C LYS A 46 5.61 -4.56 10.15
N ALA A 47 5.13 -5.61 10.84
CA ALA A 47 5.56 -6.99 10.59
C ALA A 47 5.16 -7.46 9.19
N PHE A 48 3.94 -7.16 8.74
CA PHE A 48 3.49 -7.47 7.38
C PHE A 48 4.34 -6.75 6.34
N TYR A 49 4.50 -5.43 6.45
CA TYR A 49 5.28 -4.64 5.50
C TYR A 49 6.74 -5.10 5.43
N LYS A 50 7.38 -5.39 6.57
CA LYS A 50 8.77 -5.92 6.59
C LYS A 50 8.90 -7.26 5.87
N ARG A 51 7.92 -8.17 6.03
CA ARG A 51 7.89 -9.46 5.31
C ARG A 51 7.70 -9.24 3.81
N LEU A 52 6.77 -8.35 3.44
CA LEU A 52 6.50 -7.97 2.06
C LEU A 52 7.73 -7.39 1.37
N ASP A 53 8.37 -6.39 1.99
CA ASP A 53 9.56 -5.71 1.46
C ASP A 53 10.74 -6.68 1.28
N LYS A 54 10.92 -7.62 2.22
CA LYS A 54 11.92 -8.69 2.10
C LYS A 54 11.63 -9.60 0.90
N GLN A 55 10.38 -9.99 0.69
CA GLN A 55 10.00 -10.83 -0.45
C GLN A 55 10.15 -10.10 -1.78
N ILE A 56 9.77 -8.82 -1.84
CA ILE A 56 9.95 -7.97 -3.01
C ILE A 56 11.43 -7.90 -3.40
N THR A 57 12.28 -7.56 -2.44
CA THR A 57 13.72 -7.39 -2.68
C THR A 57 14.40 -8.70 -3.10
N LYS A 58 13.97 -9.85 -2.54
CA LYS A 58 14.60 -11.15 -2.79
C LYS A 58 14.09 -11.87 -4.05
N HIS A 59 12.79 -11.79 -4.33
CA HIS A 59 12.13 -12.65 -5.33
C HIS A 59 11.37 -11.90 -6.42
N TYR A 60 11.04 -10.63 -6.20
CA TYR A 60 10.21 -9.84 -7.13
C TYR A 60 10.87 -8.50 -7.46
N ASN A 61 12.16 -8.52 -7.76
CA ASN A 61 12.91 -7.36 -8.24
C ASN A 61 12.45 -7.01 -9.67
N SER A 62 11.88 -5.80 -9.87
CA SER A 62 11.38 -5.37 -11.17
C SER A 62 12.46 -5.29 -12.23
N ASN A 63 13.64 -4.77 -11.88
CA ASN A 63 14.69 -4.51 -12.86
C ASN A 63 15.20 -5.83 -13.46
N LEU A 64 15.43 -6.83 -12.60
CA LEU A 64 15.80 -8.18 -13.04
C LEU A 64 14.70 -8.84 -13.88
N LEU A 65 13.43 -8.66 -13.51
CA LEU A 65 12.32 -9.22 -14.28
C LEU A 65 12.19 -8.55 -15.64
N ILE A 66 12.22 -7.22 -15.71
CA ILE A 66 12.12 -6.44 -16.95
C ILE A 66 13.29 -6.80 -17.87
N GLU A 67 14.51 -6.85 -17.35
CA GLU A 67 15.70 -7.23 -18.12
C GLU A 67 15.56 -8.64 -18.70
N ASN A 68 15.14 -9.62 -17.88
CA ASN A 68 14.93 -10.99 -18.33
C ASN A 68 13.80 -11.09 -19.38
N VAL A 69 12.72 -10.33 -19.19
CA VAL A 69 11.62 -10.28 -20.14
C VAL A 69 12.11 -9.78 -21.49
N ILE A 70 12.73 -8.60 -21.51
CA ILE A 70 13.21 -7.95 -22.73
C ILE A 70 14.22 -8.83 -23.46
N LYS A 71 15.21 -9.38 -22.75
CA LYS A 71 16.30 -10.16 -23.37
C LYS A 71 15.86 -11.54 -23.87
N ASN A 72 15.02 -12.24 -23.11
CA ASN A 72 14.85 -13.69 -23.29
C ASN A 72 13.43 -14.11 -23.70
N TYR A 73 12.40 -13.35 -23.29
CA TYR A 73 11.02 -13.82 -23.31
C TYR A 73 10.07 -13.05 -24.20
N VAL A 74 10.52 -11.98 -24.84
CA VAL A 74 9.74 -11.24 -25.81
C VAL A 74 9.72 -11.98 -27.17
N LYS A 75 8.59 -11.94 -27.87
CA LYS A 75 8.42 -12.47 -29.24
C LYS A 75 8.43 -11.38 -30.31
N ASP A 76 8.03 -10.16 -29.95
CA ASP A 76 7.87 -9.00 -30.81
C ASP A 76 8.16 -7.73 -30.00
N ASP A 77 8.44 -6.61 -30.63
CA ASP A 77 8.84 -5.39 -29.90
C ASP A 77 7.69 -4.69 -29.14
N THR A 78 6.52 -5.32 -29.00
CA THR A 78 5.41 -4.74 -28.25
C THR A 78 5.57 -4.98 -26.75
N ASN A 79 5.32 -3.91 -25.98
CA ASN A 79 5.35 -3.92 -24.52
C ASN A 79 4.05 -4.51 -23.91
N THR A 80 3.69 -5.73 -24.33
CA THR A 80 2.44 -6.40 -23.94
C THR A 80 2.67 -7.75 -23.26
N PHE A 81 1.72 -8.23 -22.47
CA PHE A 81 1.80 -9.58 -21.90
C PHE A 81 1.62 -10.67 -22.97
N LYS A 82 0.84 -10.39 -24.03
CA LYS A 82 0.56 -11.33 -25.12
C LYS A 82 1.81 -11.67 -25.93
N SER A 83 2.70 -10.70 -26.14
CA SER A 83 3.97 -10.85 -26.85
C SER A 83 4.99 -11.71 -26.10
N LEU A 84 4.72 -12.07 -24.85
CA LEU A 84 5.63 -12.94 -24.09
C LEU A 84 5.55 -14.42 -24.53
N LYS A 85 6.70 -15.09 -24.55
CA LYS A 85 6.84 -16.56 -24.57
C LYS A 85 6.23 -17.17 -23.29
N SER A 86 5.87 -18.45 -23.35
CA SER A 86 5.17 -19.16 -22.25
C SER A 86 5.89 -19.01 -20.88
N LYS A 87 7.22 -19.17 -20.85
CA LYS A 87 8.03 -18.99 -19.63
C LYS A 87 7.94 -17.55 -19.09
N GLY A 88 8.02 -16.54 -19.95
CA GLY A 88 7.86 -15.13 -19.57
C GLY A 88 6.46 -14.82 -19.03
N LYS A 89 5.41 -15.35 -19.69
CA LYS A 89 4.03 -15.24 -19.20
C LYS A 89 3.87 -15.80 -17.80
N HIS A 90 4.45 -16.97 -17.53
CA HIS A 90 4.42 -17.58 -16.22
C HIS A 90 5.11 -16.71 -15.15
N GLN A 91 6.31 -16.20 -15.43
CA GLN A 91 7.05 -15.35 -14.50
C GLN A 91 6.31 -14.03 -14.20
N VAL A 92 5.83 -13.35 -15.24
CA VAL A 92 5.08 -12.10 -15.07
C VAL A 92 3.74 -12.34 -14.37
N LYS A 93 3.04 -13.44 -14.69
CA LYS A 93 1.79 -13.78 -14.01
C LYS A 93 2.03 -14.00 -12.51
N LYS A 94 3.05 -14.78 -12.14
CA LYS A 94 3.45 -14.99 -10.74
C LYS A 94 3.79 -13.67 -10.03
N TYR A 95 4.48 -12.77 -10.74
CA TYR A 95 4.77 -11.42 -10.25
C TYR A 95 3.49 -10.63 -9.99
N PHE A 96 2.55 -10.58 -10.95
CA PHE A 96 1.27 -9.91 -10.76
C PHE A 96 0.43 -10.56 -9.65
N ASP A 97 0.36 -11.89 -9.56
CA ASP A 97 -0.37 -12.61 -8.51
C ASP A 97 0.10 -12.21 -7.12
N PHE A 98 1.41 -12.05 -6.95
CA PHE A 98 1.99 -11.57 -5.70
C PHE A 98 1.45 -10.18 -5.31
N TYR A 99 1.44 -9.20 -6.21
CA TYR A 99 0.94 -7.86 -5.89
C TYR A 99 -0.58 -7.82 -5.72
N VAL A 100 -1.33 -8.54 -6.56
CA VAL A 100 -2.80 -8.65 -6.46
C VAL A 100 -3.23 -9.22 -5.10
N LYS A 101 -2.47 -10.17 -4.56
CA LYS A 101 -2.73 -10.74 -3.24
C LYS A 101 -2.36 -9.77 -2.12
N ASN A 102 -1.17 -9.20 -2.17
CA ASN A 102 -0.58 -8.50 -1.02
C ASN A 102 -0.96 -7.01 -0.92
N LEU A 103 -1.18 -6.31 -2.04
CA LEU A 103 -1.47 -4.86 -2.01
C LEU A 103 -2.79 -4.54 -1.28
N PRO A 104 -3.91 -5.25 -1.53
CA PRO A 104 -5.14 -5.00 -0.79
C PRO A 104 -4.99 -5.26 0.71
N GLU A 105 -4.21 -6.27 1.10
CA GLU A 105 -3.93 -6.57 2.51
C GLU A 105 -3.06 -5.49 3.16
N LEU A 106 -2.02 -5.02 2.47
CA LEU A 106 -1.18 -3.90 2.92
C LEU A 106 -2.03 -2.66 3.23
N VAL A 107 -2.96 -2.33 2.33
CA VAL A 107 -3.82 -1.15 2.43
C VAL A 107 -4.85 -1.31 3.53
N LEU A 108 -5.46 -2.50 3.66
CA LEU A 108 -6.37 -2.82 4.75
C LEU A 108 -5.68 -2.67 6.11
N LEU A 109 -4.50 -3.28 6.29
CA LEU A 109 -3.75 -3.18 7.55
C LEU A 109 -3.31 -1.75 7.84
N LYS A 110 -2.91 -0.99 6.81
CA LYS A 110 -2.58 0.44 6.95
C LYS A 110 -3.78 1.27 7.39
N SER A 111 -4.99 0.92 6.94
CA SER A 111 -6.21 1.66 7.31
C SER A 111 -6.47 1.64 8.82
N PHE A 112 -6.15 0.55 9.52
CA PHE A 112 -6.37 0.43 10.97
C PHE A 112 -5.51 1.37 11.82
N ILE A 113 -4.38 1.83 11.26
CA ILE A 113 -3.47 2.77 11.93
C ILE A 113 -3.57 4.20 11.38
N SER A 114 -4.38 4.40 10.33
CA SER A 114 -4.63 5.71 9.73
C SER A 114 -5.75 6.45 10.47
N PRO A 115 -5.78 7.79 10.46
CA PRO A 115 -6.92 8.56 10.97
C PRO A 115 -8.22 8.20 10.24
N ASP A 116 -8.18 7.97 8.92
CA ASP A 116 -9.34 7.62 8.10
C ASP A 116 -9.40 6.09 7.86
N ARG A 117 -9.93 5.36 8.84
CA ARG A 117 -10.04 3.89 8.81
C ARG A 117 -10.95 3.36 7.71
N ASN A 118 -11.82 4.20 7.16
CA ASN A 118 -12.76 3.80 6.11
C ASN A 118 -12.06 3.66 4.75
N LYS A 119 -10.90 4.30 4.56
CA LYS A 119 -10.09 4.19 3.35
C LYS A 119 -9.24 2.92 3.41
N ASN A 120 -9.84 1.80 3.05
CA ASN A 120 -9.24 0.47 3.15
C ASN A 120 -9.17 -0.29 1.81
N GLN A 121 -9.56 0.34 0.70
CA GLN A 121 -9.48 -0.25 -0.63
C GLN A 121 -8.47 0.50 -1.50
N ILE A 122 -7.82 -0.21 -2.42
CA ILE A 122 -6.90 0.36 -3.40
C ILE A 122 -7.49 0.27 -4.81
N ALA A 123 -7.36 1.37 -5.54
CA ALA A 123 -7.53 1.42 -6.98
C ALA A 123 -6.19 1.74 -7.62
N ILE A 124 -5.75 0.92 -8.58
CA ILE A 124 -4.67 1.29 -9.50
C ILE A 124 -5.31 1.86 -10.75
N ILE A 125 -4.82 3.01 -11.20
CA ILE A 125 -5.50 3.84 -12.17
C ILE A 125 -4.52 4.16 -13.30
N LEU A 126 -4.97 3.94 -14.53
CA LEU A 126 -4.28 4.37 -15.73
C LEU A 126 -4.97 5.63 -16.26
N LEU A 127 -4.17 6.65 -16.49
CA LEU A 127 -4.58 7.95 -16.99
C LEU A 127 -4.04 8.19 -18.40
N ASP A 128 -4.79 8.93 -19.21
CA ASP A 128 -4.27 9.54 -20.44
C ASP A 128 -3.44 10.80 -20.15
N GLU A 129 -2.92 11.41 -21.21
CA GLU A 129 -2.19 12.69 -21.18
C GLU A 129 -3.02 13.88 -20.62
N TYR A 130 -4.35 13.74 -20.56
CA TYR A 130 -5.27 14.76 -20.05
C TYR A 130 -5.84 14.43 -18.67
N ASP A 131 -5.20 13.52 -17.92
CA ASP A 131 -5.61 13.04 -16.60
C ASP A 131 -6.97 12.30 -16.56
N LYS A 132 -7.51 11.86 -17.70
CA LYS A 132 -8.74 11.08 -17.75
C LYS A 132 -8.45 9.63 -17.44
N VAL A 133 -9.31 9.01 -16.63
CA VAL A 133 -9.20 7.59 -16.28
C VAL A 133 -9.55 6.71 -17.48
N LEU A 134 -8.54 6.08 -18.06
CA LEU A 134 -8.68 5.09 -19.13
C LEU A 134 -9.03 3.72 -18.57
N TYR A 135 -8.41 3.36 -17.45
CA TYR A 135 -8.58 2.06 -16.84
C TYR A 135 -8.44 2.16 -15.32
N LYS A 136 -9.22 1.32 -14.63
CA LYS A 136 -9.14 1.13 -13.19
C LYS A 136 -9.03 -0.35 -12.88
N TRP A 137 -8.04 -0.68 -12.09
CA TRP A 137 -7.90 -1.97 -11.45
C TRP A 137 -8.33 -1.89 -9.98
N ASP A 138 -9.03 -2.92 -9.53
CA ASP A 138 -9.40 -3.15 -8.13
C ASP A 138 -9.20 -4.63 -7.79
N LYS A 139 -9.31 -4.99 -6.51
CA LYS A 139 -9.13 -6.37 -6.03
C LYS A 139 -10.03 -7.38 -6.77
N LYS A 140 -11.23 -6.99 -7.22
CA LYS A 140 -12.18 -7.91 -7.88
C LYS A 140 -11.70 -8.35 -9.26
N ARG A 141 -10.91 -7.51 -9.93
CA ARG A 141 -10.38 -7.78 -11.27
C ARG A 141 -9.23 -8.80 -11.29
N LYS A 142 -8.66 -9.14 -10.12
CA LYS A 142 -7.56 -10.12 -9.98
C LYS A 142 -6.40 -9.83 -10.95
N VAL A 143 -5.57 -10.82 -11.27
CA VAL A 143 -4.44 -10.65 -12.19
C VAL A 143 -4.87 -10.37 -13.63
N GLU A 144 -5.99 -10.95 -14.07
CA GLU A 144 -6.51 -10.73 -15.41
C GLU A 144 -6.77 -9.24 -15.69
N GLY A 145 -7.16 -8.48 -14.67
CA GLY A 145 -7.28 -7.03 -14.79
C GLY A 145 -5.98 -6.31 -15.11
N LEU A 146 -4.85 -6.75 -14.54
CA LEU A 146 -3.53 -6.17 -14.82
C LEU A 146 -3.04 -6.61 -16.21
N ILE A 147 -3.20 -7.88 -16.56
CA ILE A 147 -2.87 -8.42 -17.87
C ILE A 147 -3.65 -7.71 -18.97
N LYS A 148 -4.96 -7.48 -18.77
CA LYS A 148 -5.81 -6.74 -19.71
C LYS A 148 -5.32 -5.31 -19.92
N ALA A 149 -4.94 -4.61 -18.85
CA ALA A 149 -4.39 -3.26 -18.94
C ALA A 149 -3.04 -3.25 -19.69
N ALA A 150 -2.12 -4.14 -19.31
CA ALA A 150 -0.82 -4.27 -19.95
C ALA A 150 -0.94 -4.53 -21.46
N ASN A 151 -1.87 -5.40 -21.87
CA ASN A 151 -2.10 -5.69 -23.29
C ASN A 151 -2.77 -4.54 -24.03
N LYS A 152 -3.84 -3.96 -23.47
CA LYS A 152 -4.64 -2.94 -24.16
C LYS A 152 -3.87 -1.65 -24.38
N TYR A 153 -3.01 -1.28 -23.43
CA TYR A 153 -2.31 0.01 -23.43
C TYR A 153 -0.80 -0.12 -23.65
N GLN A 154 -0.29 -1.33 -23.93
CA GLN A 154 1.15 -1.59 -24.11
C GLN A 154 2.00 -1.12 -22.92
N MET A 155 1.56 -1.46 -21.70
CA MET A 155 2.11 -0.94 -20.44
C MET A 155 2.75 -2.04 -19.59
N LEU A 156 3.22 -3.15 -20.17
CA LEU A 156 3.75 -4.27 -19.39
C LEU A 156 4.92 -3.88 -18.47
N ASN A 157 6.00 -3.34 -19.05
CA ASN A 157 7.19 -2.95 -18.28
C ASN A 157 6.91 -1.80 -17.30
N PRO A 158 6.24 -0.70 -17.69
CA PRO A 158 5.76 0.33 -16.77
C PRO A 158 4.95 -0.22 -15.61
N LEU A 159 4.05 -1.17 -15.85
CA LEU A 159 3.22 -1.77 -14.80
C LEU A 159 4.05 -2.61 -13.82
N ILE A 160 5.03 -3.37 -14.31
CA ILE A 160 5.97 -4.11 -13.47
C ILE A 160 6.77 -3.14 -12.58
N ALA A 161 7.34 -2.08 -13.16
CA ALA A 161 8.10 -1.07 -12.41
C ALA A 161 7.23 -0.34 -11.38
N PHE A 162 6.03 0.07 -11.79
CA PHE A 162 5.07 0.74 -10.91
C PHE A 162 4.70 -0.12 -9.69
N LEU A 163 4.37 -1.40 -9.91
CA LEU A 163 4.00 -2.31 -8.82
C LEU A 163 5.15 -2.53 -7.83
N PHE A 164 6.39 -2.54 -8.29
CA PHE A 164 7.57 -2.67 -7.41
C PHE A 164 7.70 -1.52 -6.41
N GLU A 165 7.47 -0.28 -6.86
CA GLU A 165 7.59 0.90 -6.01
C GLU A 165 6.36 1.13 -5.13
N LEU A 166 5.19 0.71 -5.61
CA LEU A 166 3.90 1.00 -5.01
C LEU A 166 3.79 0.67 -3.50
N PRO A 167 4.27 -0.49 -2.98
CA PRO A 167 4.22 -0.78 -1.55
C PRO A 167 4.91 0.26 -0.68
N MET A 168 6.03 0.82 -1.14
CA MET A 168 6.80 1.82 -0.41
C MET A 168 6.07 3.17 -0.40
N ASN A 169 5.53 3.59 -1.53
CA ASN A 169 4.70 4.79 -1.63
C ASN A 169 3.43 4.66 -0.75
N ILE A 170 2.80 3.48 -0.74
CA ILE A 170 1.71 3.17 0.18
C ILE A 170 2.18 3.28 1.62
N ASN A 171 3.34 2.74 1.99
CA ASN A 171 3.86 2.80 3.37
C ASN A 171 4.08 4.23 3.86
N GLU A 172 4.65 5.08 3.02
CA GLU A 172 4.91 6.49 3.35
C GLU A 172 3.68 7.40 3.20
N ALA A 173 2.57 6.88 2.62
CA ALA A 173 1.44 7.71 2.19
C ALA A 173 1.86 8.82 1.21
N ALA A 174 2.81 8.50 0.33
CA ALA A 174 3.29 9.41 -0.69
C ALA A 174 2.49 9.21 -1.99
N PRO A 175 1.94 10.26 -2.60
CA PRO A 175 1.30 10.14 -3.91
C PRO A 175 2.33 9.66 -4.94
N PHE A 176 1.88 8.84 -5.88
CA PHE A 176 2.75 8.21 -6.86
C PHE A 176 2.14 8.31 -8.25
N ARG A 177 2.81 9.06 -9.12
CA ARG A 177 2.49 9.16 -10.54
C ARG A 177 3.69 8.65 -11.32
N PHE A 178 3.48 7.58 -12.08
CA PHE A 178 4.50 6.97 -12.92
C PHE A 178 4.09 7.20 -14.37
N ARG A 179 4.74 8.17 -15.01
CA ARG A 179 4.51 8.49 -16.42
C ARG A 179 5.35 7.58 -17.29
N ASN A 180 4.73 6.92 -18.25
CA ASN A 180 5.45 6.21 -19.29
C ASN A 180 5.89 7.21 -20.37
N HIS A 181 7.15 7.11 -20.77
CA HIS A 181 7.72 8.03 -21.77
C HIS A 181 7.38 7.62 -23.21
N ASP A 182 7.00 6.36 -23.43
CA ASP A 182 6.74 5.85 -24.79
C ASP A 182 5.33 6.18 -25.32
N ASN A 183 4.35 6.34 -24.43
CA ASN A 183 2.94 6.52 -24.81
C ASN A 183 2.17 7.53 -23.94
N ASP A 184 2.89 8.33 -23.16
CA ASP A 184 2.38 9.38 -22.27
C ASP A 184 1.35 8.96 -21.21
N TYR A 185 1.03 7.67 -21.12
CA TYR A 185 0.12 7.19 -20.09
C TYR A 185 0.73 7.30 -18.70
N THR A 186 -0.11 7.65 -17.73
CA THR A 186 0.32 7.76 -16.33
C THR A 186 -0.36 6.72 -15.47
N LEU A 187 0.42 5.93 -14.74
CA LEU A 187 -0.06 5.07 -13.67
C LEU A 187 -0.09 5.83 -12.35
N THR A 188 -1.18 5.69 -11.61
CA THR A 188 -1.33 6.22 -10.25
C THR A 188 -2.13 5.27 -9.39
N TYR A 189 -2.24 5.57 -8.10
CA TYR A 189 -3.09 4.83 -7.18
C TYR A 189 -3.90 5.77 -6.29
N GLU A 190 -5.08 5.29 -5.88
CA GLU A 190 -5.87 5.94 -4.84
C GLU A 190 -6.26 4.92 -3.76
N ILE A 191 -6.22 5.36 -2.50
CA ILE A 191 -6.79 4.61 -1.38
C ILE A 191 -8.15 5.23 -1.06
N VAL A 192 -9.21 4.46 -1.26
CA VAL A 192 -10.60 4.91 -1.23
C VAL A 192 -11.45 4.04 -0.30
N LYS A 193 -12.63 4.54 0.07
CA LYS A 193 -13.63 3.75 0.81
C LYS A 193 -14.28 2.70 -0.08
N ASP A 194 -14.60 3.09 -1.31
CA ASP A 194 -15.18 2.21 -2.31
C ASP A 194 -14.54 2.46 -3.68
N THR A 195 -13.92 1.42 -4.22
CA THR A 195 -13.30 1.41 -5.54
C THR A 195 -14.30 1.67 -6.67
N LYS A 196 -15.60 1.48 -6.48
CA LYS A 196 -16.62 1.81 -7.50
C LYS A 196 -16.65 3.30 -7.85
N HIS A 197 -16.47 4.17 -6.85
CA HIS A 197 -16.70 5.62 -6.95
C HIS A 197 -15.45 6.46 -7.24
N VAL A 198 -14.41 5.85 -7.83
CA VAL A 198 -13.22 6.58 -8.30
C VAL A 198 -13.60 7.60 -9.37
N LYS A 199 -13.03 8.81 -9.27
CA LYS A 199 -13.32 9.93 -10.19
C LYS A 199 -12.92 9.58 -11.62
N ARG A 200 -13.64 10.15 -12.60
CA ARG A 200 -13.33 9.99 -14.04
C ARG A 200 -12.10 10.77 -14.50
N LYS A 201 -11.69 11.79 -13.74
CA LYS A 201 -10.51 12.63 -14.01
C LYS A 201 -9.75 12.89 -12.71
N ILE A 202 -8.43 12.67 -12.72
CA ILE A 202 -7.56 12.80 -11.53
C ILE A 202 -6.40 13.72 -11.88
N LYS A 203 -6.65 15.02 -11.71
CA LYS A 203 -5.62 16.05 -11.90
C LYS A 203 -4.52 15.90 -10.88
N GLU A 204 -3.30 16.20 -11.31
CA GLU A 204 -2.20 16.44 -10.39
C GLU A 204 -2.56 17.62 -9.46
N LYS A 205 -2.37 17.40 -8.16
CA LYS A 205 -2.69 18.37 -7.12
C LYS A 205 -1.38 18.92 -6.56
N LYS A 206 -1.38 20.19 -6.16
CA LYS A 206 -0.28 20.71 -5.36
C LYS A 206 -0.17 19.89 -4.07
N LEU A 207 1.02 19.35 -3.83
CA LEU A 207 1.31 18.48 -2.71
C LEU A 207 1.27 19.28 -1.41
N SER A 208 0.67 18.71 -0.38
CA SER A 208 0.75 19.24 0.98
C SER A 208 2.17 19.10 1.54
N LYS A 209 2.52 19.90 2.56
CA LYS A 209 3.80 19.75 3.30
C LYS A 209 4.05 18.32 3.80
N HIS A 210 2.99 17.60 4.18
CA HIS A 210 3.10 16.22 4.64
C HIS A 210 3.46 15.27 3.49
N GLU A 211 2.82 15.44 2.32
CA GLU A 211 3.08 14.62 1.14
C GLU A 211 4.48 14.88 0.56
N LEU A 212 4.95 16.12 0.56
CA LEU A 212 6.32 16.46 0.17
C LEU A 212 7.35 15.74 1.06
N LYS A 213 7.17 15.78 2.38
CA LYS A 213 8.03 15.04 3.32
C LYS A 213 7.96 13.52 3.08
N ALA A 214 6.77 12.99 2.76
CA ALA A 214 6.61 11.59 2.44
C ALA A 214 7.35 11.21 1.15
N GLN A 215 7.28 12.03 0.11
CA GLN A 215 8.03 11.82 -1.14
C GLN A 215 9.54 11.86 -0.92
N GLN A 216 10.05 12.83 -0.16
CA GLN A 216 11.47 12.89 0.19
C GLN A 216 11.93 11.62 0.94
N LYS A 217 11.08 11.07 1.83
CA LYS A 217 11.38 9.78 2.50
C LYS A 217 11.45 8.63 1.51
N VAL A 218 10.50 8.54 0.59
CA VAL A 218 10.50 7.54 -0.49
C VAL A 218 11.80 7.64 -1.30
N GLU A 219 12.20 8.83 -1.71
CA GLU A 219 13.45 9.07 -2.46
C GLU A 219 14.70 8.69 -1.67
N MET A 220 14.78 9.07 -0.39
CA MET A 220 15.89 8.67 0.49
C MET A 220 15.98 7.14 0.64
N VAL A 221 14.84 6.46 0.79
CA VAL A 221 14.81 4.99 0.89
C VAL A 221 15.25 4.35 -0.43
N LYS A 222 14.82 4.90 -1.58
CA LYS A 222 15.29 4.46 -2.91
C LYS A 222 16.80 4.58 -3.03
N ALA A 223 17.35 5.75 -2.71
CA ALA A 223 18.79 6.01 -2.77
C ALA A 223 19.59 5.03 -1.89
N LYS A 224 19.13 4.80 -0.64
CA LYS A 224 19.76 3.82 0.27
C LYS A 224 19.71 2.40 -0.28
N LYS A 225 18.57 1.97 -0.85
CA LYS A 225 18.43 0.65 -1.46
C LYS A 225 19.36 0.50 -2.66
N LEU A 226 19.45 1.53 -3.51
CA LEU A 226 20.34 1.52 -4.68
C LEU A 226 21.82 1.40 -4.26
N GLN A 227 22.27 2.20 -3.30
CA GLN A 227 23.64 2.14 -2.78
C GLN A 227 23.97 0.77 -2.19
N LYS A 228 23.03 0.15 -1.45
CA LYS A 228 23.22 -1.18 -0.88
C LYS A 228 23.37 -2.23 -1.98
N THR A 229 22.53 -2.20 -3.00
CA THR A 229 22.62 -3.11 -4.16
C THR A 229 23.96 -2.96 -4.88
N GLN A 230 24.40 -1.72 -5.14
CA GLN A 230 25.69 -1.44 -5.77
C GLN A 230 26.88 -1.95 -4.95
N LYS A 231 26.85 -1.77 -3.62
CA LYS A 231 27.89 -2.31 -2.73
C LYS A 231 27.95 -3.84 -2.76
N MET A 232 26.80 -4.51 -2.76
CA MET A 232 26.74 -5.97 -2.83
C MET A 232 27.23 -6.52 -4.17
N GLN A 233 26.97 -5.81 -5.28
CA GLN A 233 27.49 -6.18 -6.60
C GLN A 233 29.01 -5.99 -6.71
N LYS A 234 29.56 -4.96 -6.06
CA LYS A 234 31.02 -4.71 -6.03
C LYS A 234 31.79 -5.68 -5.13
N ALA A 235 31.17 -6.20 -4.06
CA ALA A 235 31.80 -7.14 -3.13
C ALA A 235 31.71 -8.62 -3.58
N GLY A 236 30.89 -8.92 -4.58
CA GLY A 236 30.76 -10.25 -5.20
C GLY A 236 31.53 -10.40 -6.52
N ARG A 237 32.38 -9.42 -6.85
CA ARG A 237 33.41 -9.47 -7.90
C ARG A 237 34.77 -9.42 -7.21
#